data_AF-A0A428HK29-F1
#
_entry.id   AF-A0A428HK29-F1
#
_cell.length_a   1.000
_cell.length_b   1.000
_cell.length_c   1.000
_cell.angle_alpha   90.00
_cell.angle_beta   90.00
_cell.angle_gamma   90.00
#
_symmetry.space_group_name_H-M   'P 1'
#
loop_
_entity.id
_entity.type
_entity.pdbx_description
1 polymer ?
#
loop_
_entity_poly.entity_id
_entity_poly.type
_entity_poly.pdbx_seq_one_letter_code
_entity_poly.pdbx_strand_id
1 'polypeptide(L)'
;MYKIQKDINDALETTRGWNILVMIFVMSLYSFLITWASYFPMGVLRLASEDGHELVTQLTSVENSLIPPASFFVFLFLFCWISFISFYIISKRNRIKAYLLTQIFQLFVLVIFYYGWFRAILYLIPLVAIRIVYWIGFVLSLIYLIYILVTKQRARKDYFSSEYYKKFLNVILFLWLLMYGINLFTHGLNHFLAYLLLALLPVSPIFLGLFLVSFFKSNVVTLENLNTVNKNQETYREEYGYTIEEWYGKKSKMYKEYVKKQRGISK
;
A
#
# COMPACT_ATOMS: atom_id res chain seq x y z
N MET A 1 -18.51 16.36 5.33
CA MET A 1 -18.02 17.03 6.55
C MET A 1 -17.37 16.03 7.52
N TYR A 2 -18.11 15.04 8.07
CA TYR A 2 -17.57 14.04 9.02
C TYR A 2 -16.27 13.34 8.57
N LYS A 3 -16.19 12.90 7.30
CA LYS A 3 -15.00 12.22 6.77
C LYS A 3 -13.76 13.13 6.67
N ILE A 4 -13.93 14.39 6.27
CA ILE A 4 -12.81 15.35 6.14
C ILE A 4 -12.24 15.68 7.52
N GLN A 5 -13.12 15.93 8.50
CA GLN A 5 -12.69 16.19 9.87
C GLN A 5 -11.95 14.98 10.47
N LYS A 6 -12.43 13.76 10.20
CA LYS A 6 -11.72 12.53 10.57
C LYS A 6 -10.33 12.46 9.93
N ASP A 7 -10.23 12.64 8.61
CA ASP A 7 -8.93 12.61 7.90
C ASP A 7 -7.95 13.67 8.45
N ILE A 8 -8.45 14.85 8.85
CA ILE A 8 -7.67 15.90 9.51
C ILE A 8 -7.17 15.44 10.89
N ASN A 9 -8.06 14.88 11.72
CA ASN A 9 -7.72 14.39 13.05
C ASN A 9 -6.65 13.30 12.97
N ASP A 10 -6.85 12.30 12.10
CA ASP A 10 -5.91 11.22 11.88
C ASP A 10 -4.53 11.78 11.46
N ALA A 11 -4.51 12.79 10.57
CA ALA A 11 -3.28 13.47 10.15
C ALA A 11 -2.57 14.20 11.30
N LEU A 12 -3.31 14.95 12.12
CA LEU A 12 -2.75 15.71 13.24
C LEU A 12 -2.27 14.79 14.37
N GLU A 13 -3.03 13.77 14.73
CA GLU A 13 -2.68 12.81 15.78
C GLU A 13 -1.45 12.00 15.39
N THR A 14 -1.43 11.44 14.18
CA THR A 14 -0.30 10.68 13.66
C THR A 14 0.99 11.51 13.65
N THR A 15 0.92 12.73 13.10
CA THR A 15 2.11 13.59 13.00
C THR A 15 2.55 14.21 14.33
N ARG A 16 1.66 14.31 15.32
CA ARG A 16 2.03 14.67 16.71
C ARG A 16 2.89 13.60 17.35
N GLY A 17 2.57 12.32 17.13
CA GLY A 17 3.34 11.18 17.62
C GLY A 17 4.75 11.07 17.02
N TRP A 18 5.04 11.78 15.93
CA TRP A 18 6.34 11.72 15.27
C TRP A 18 7.44 12.42 16.06
N ASN A 19 8.36 11.62 16.57
CA ASN A 19 9.64 12.05 17.14
C ASN A 19 10.81 11.46 16.33
N ILE A 20 12.03 11.93 16.61
CA ILE A 20 13.23 11.51 15.89
C ILE A 20 13.48 9.99 16.03
N LEU A 21 13.18 9.41 17.21
CA LEU A 21 13.36 7.98 17.47
C LEU A 21 12.36 7.13 16.67
N VAL A 22 11.10 7.55 16.59
CA VAL A 22 10.07 6.90 15.75
C VAL A 22 10.51 6.90 14.29
N MET A 23 11.13 7.98 13.82
CA MET A 23 11.62 8.07 12.44
C MET A 23 12.84 7.19 12.18
N ILE A 24 13.77 7.11 13.14
CA ILE A 24 14.98 6.31 13.02
C ILE A 24 14.72 4.82 13.21
N PHE A 25 13.79 4.42 14.08
CA PHE A 25 13.56 3.01 14.39
C PHE A 25 12.30 2.47 13.73
N VAL A 26 11.14 3.08 13.99
CA VAL A 26 9.86 2.55 13.51
C VAL A 26 9.72 2.71 12.00
N MET A 27 10.01 3.89 11.46
CA MET A 27 9.89 4.13 10.01
C MET A 27 10.98 3.40 9.22
N SER A 28 12.17 3.21 9.79
CA SER A 28 13.22 2.38 9.19
C SER A 28 12.83 0.92 9.18
N LEU A 29 12.29 0.39 10.29
CA LEU A 29 11.79 -0.97 10.35
C LEU A 29 10.64 -1.18 9.36
N TYR A 30 9.69 -0.24 9.29
CA TYR A 30 8.63 -0.26 8.29
C TYR A 30 9.19 -0.29 6.86
N SER A 31 10.16 0.60 6.55
CA SER A 31 10.81 0.67 5.23
C SER A 31 11.54 -0.63 4.90
N PHE A 32 12.21 -1.22 5.88
CA PHE A 32 12.87 -2.51 5.76
C PHE A 32 11.84 -3.60 5.45
N LEU A 33 10.84 -3.75 6.31
CA LEU A 33 9.82 -4.79 6.18
C LEU A 33 9.08 -4.71 4.86
N ILE A 34 8.65 -3.52 4.41
CA ILE A 34 7.90 -3.40 3.15
C ILE A 34 8.78 -3.70 1.93
N THR A 35 10.04 -3.26 1.94
CA THR A 35 10.96 -3.47 0.83
C THR A 35 11.38 -4.94 0.73
N TRP A 36 11.70 -5.56 1.87
CA TRP A 36 12.05 -6.97 1.93
C TRP A 36 10.84 -7.86 1.71
N ALA A 37 9.66 -7.52 2.19
CA ALA A 37 8.44 -8.27 1.88
C ALA A 37 8.06 -8.20 0.40
N SER A 38 8.58 -7.21 -0.35
CA SER A 38 8.43 -7.13 -1.81
C SER A 38 9.43 -8.04 -2.55
N TYR A 39 10.63 -8.24 -2.00
CA TYR A 39 11.71 -9.01 -2.63
C TYR A 39 11.74 -10.48 -2.20
N PHE A 40 11.63 -10.72 -0.90
CA PHE A 40 11.92 -12.00 -0.26
C PHE A 40 11.03 -13.15 -0.76
N PRO A 41 9.70 -13.00 -0.91
CA PRO A 41 8.87 -14.07 -1.45
C PRO A 41 9.32 -14.52 -2.86
N MET A 42 9.69 -13.56 -3.71
CA MET A 42 10.21 -13.86 -5.04
C MET A 42 11.59 -14.51 -4.96
N GLY A 43 12.49 -14.01 -4.12
CA GLY A 43 13.84 -14.54 -3.96
C GLY A 43 13.84 -16.00 -3.50
N VAL A 44 13.00 -16.34 -2.50
CA VAL A 44 12.86 -17.71 -2.00
C VAL A 44 12.34 -18.65 -3.09
N LEU A 45 11.28 -18.26 -3.80
CA LEU A 45 10.71 -19.08 -4.86
C LEU A 45 11.65 -19.22 -6.05
N ARG A 46 12.42 -18.18 -6.37
CA ARG A 46 13.44 -18.26 -7.41
C ARG A 46 14.51 -19.29 -7.07
N LEU A 47 15.07 -19.25 -5.86
CA LEU A 47 16.07 -20.23 -5.41
C LEU A 47 15.49 -21.65 -5.47
N ALA A 48 14.28 -21.84 -4.94
CA ALA A 48 13.61 -23.13 -4.98
C ALA A 48 13.38 -23.63 -6.43
N SER A 49 13.10 -22.73 -7.36
CA SER A 49 12.96 -23.04 -8.79
C SER A 49 14.28 -23.39 -9.46
N GLU A 50 15.38 -22.76 -9.06
CA GLU A 50 16.73 -23.03 -9.57
C GLU A 50 17.23 -24.39 -9.06
N ASP A 51 16.89 -24.75 -7.83
CA ASP A 51 17.19 -26.06 -7.20
C ASP A 51 16.28 -27.21 -7.69
N GLY A 52 15.29 -26.91 -8.54
CA GLY A 52 14.43 -27.91 -9.18
C GLY A 52 13.32 -28.48 -8.27
N HIS A 53 12.87 -27.74 -7.25
CA HIS A 53 11.77 -28.18 -6.40
C HIS A 53 10.45 -28.34 -7.18
N GLU A 54 9.79 -29.47 -7.01
CA GLU A 54 8.61 -29.89 -7.80
C GLU A 54 7.41 -28.93 -7.76
N LEU A 55 7.25 -28.16 -6.68
CA LEU A 55 6.15 -27.20 -6.50
C LEU A 55 6.42 -25.84 -7.14
N VAL A 56 7.62 -25.62 -7.68
CA VAL A 56 8.06 -24.32 -8.18
C VAL A 56 8.52 -24.44 -9.62
N THR A 57 8.08 -23.50 -10.44
CA THR A 57 8.26 -23.55 -11.89
C THR A 57 9.25 -22.49 -12.35
N GLN A 58 10.08 -22.87 -13.32
CA GLN A 58 11.02 -21.94 -13.93
C GLN A 58 10.27 -20.93 -14.79
N LEU A 59 10.55 -19.66 -14.52
CA LEU A 59 10.05 -18.56 -15.34
C LEU A 59 10.82 -18.49 -16.66
N THR A 60 10.15 -17.96 -17.69
CA THR A 60 10.74 -17.72 -19.00
C THR A 60 11.85 -16.67 -18.94
N SER A 61 12.72 -16.61 -19.96
CA SER A 61 13.77 -15.59 -20.05
C SER A 61 13.24 -14.15 -19.98
N VAL A 62 12.11 -13.90 -20.66
CA VAL A 62 11.41 -12.60 -20.64
C VAL A 62 10.85 -12.30 -19.25
N GLU A 63 10.27 -13.29 -18.57
CA GLU A 63 9.82 -13.09 -17.20
C GLU A 63 11.02 -12.77 -16.29
N ASN A 64 12.12 -13.51 -16.39
CA ASN A 64 13.31 -13.29 -15.55
C ASN A 64 13.97 -11.93 -15.78
N SER A 65 13.95 -11.39 -17.00
CA SER A 65 14.53 -10.06 -17.28
C SER A 65 13.75 -8.90 -16.65
N LEU A 66 12.47 -9.12 -16.30
CA LEU A 66 11.62 -8.14 -15.64
C LEU A 66 11.79 -8.13 -14.11
N ILE A 67 12.64 -8.99 -13.55
CA ILE A 67 12.96 -9.01 -12.12
C ILE A 67 13.95 -7.89 -11.80
N PRO A 68 13.62 -6.93 -10.91
CA PRO A 68 14.58 -5.93 -10.47
C PRO A 68 15.76 -6.61 -9.76
N PRO A 69 17.00 -6.14 -9.97
CA PRO A 69 18.16 -6.71 -9.28
C PRO A 69 18.06 -6.49 -7.77
N ALA A 70 18.68 -7.35 -6.96
CA ALA A 70 18.65 -7.22 -5.50
C ALA A 70 19.13 -5.83 -5.00
N SER A 71 20.09 -5.23 -5.70
CA SER A 71 20.58 -3.88 -5.43
C SER A 71 19.48 -2.82 -5.51
N PHE A 72 18.49 -2.96 -6.41
CA PHE A 72 17.35 -2.05 -6.50
C PHE A 72 16.59 -1.96 -5.17
N PHE A 73 16.37 -3.10 -4.50
CA PHE A 73 15.65 -3.13 -3.22
C PHE A 73 16.48 -2.51 -2.09
N VAL A 74 17.81 -2.66 -2.10
CA VAL A 74 18.67 -1.95 -1.13
C VAL A 74 18.58 -0.44 -1.33
N PHE A 75 18.63 0.04 -2.59
CA PHE A 75 18.46 1.46 -2.89
C PHE A 75 17.05 1.97 -2.56
N LEU A 76 16.01 1.17 -2.81
CA LEU A 76 14.63 1.50 -2.46
C LEU A 76 14.47 1.66 -0.95
N PHE A 77 15.07 0.76 -0.16
CA PHE A 77 15.07 0.86 1.30
C PHE A 77 15.71 2.17 1.77
N LEU A 78 16.90 2.50 1.28
CA LEU A 78 17.59 3.74 1.62
C LEU A 78 16.78 4.98 1.20
N PHE A 79 16.19 4.94 0.01
CA PHE A 79 15.31 6.00 -0.49
C PHE A 79 14.07 6.19 0.39
N CYS A 80 13.42 5.10 0.81
CA CYS A 80 12.29 5.15 1.74
C CYS A 80 12.70 5.79 3.07
N TRP A 81 13.83 5.36 3.62
CA TRP A 81 14.32 5.88 4.89
C TRP A 81 14.61 7.39 4.85
N ILE A 82 15.35 7.86 3.84
CA ILE A 82 15.64 9.28 3.63
C ILE A 82 14.36 10.10 3.40
N SER A 83 13.39 9.53 2.67
CA SER A 83 12.08 10.16 2.45
C SER A 83 11.33 10.38 3.77
N PHE A 84 11.29 9.38 4.65
CA PHE A 84 10.64 9.53 5.97
C PHE A 84 11.33 10.58 6.85
N ILE A 85 12.67 10.65 6.85
CA ILE A 85 13.41 11.72 7.55
C ILE A 85 13.01 13.10 7.00
N SER A 86 12.88 13.23 5.68
CA SER A 86 12.45 14.46 5.03
C SER A 86 11.01 14.83 5.44
N PHE A 87 10.10 13.86 5.50
CA PHE A 87 8.71 14.09 5.92
C PHE A 87 8.62 14.49 7.39
N TYR A 88 9.47 13.93 8.25
CA TYR A 88 9.59 14.37 9.64
C TYR A 88 9.97 15.84 9.75
N ILE A 89 10.96 16.30 8.98
CA ILE A 89 11.35 17.71 8.98
C ILE A 89 10.19 18.60 8.53
N ILE A 90 9.46 18.18 7.48
CA ILE A 90 8.27 18.88 6.99
C ILE A 90 7.17 18.92 8.07
N SER A 91 6.97 17.83 8.83
CA SER A 91 5.92 17.75 9.87
C SER A 91 6.06 18.80 10.98
N LYS A 92 7.30 19.27 11.24
CA LYS A 92 7.55 20.35 12.22
C LYS A 92 7.17 21.74 11.71
N ARG A 93 6.92 21.87 10.41
CA ARG A 93 6.50 23.11 9.74
C ARG A 93 5.03 23.06 9.32
N ASN A 94 4.59 21.93 8.78
CA ASN A 94 3.25 21.72 8.26
C ASN A 94 2.86 20.24 8.39
N ARG A 95 2.00 19.95 9.38
CA ARG A 95 1.56 18.59 9.74
C ARG A 95 0.73 17.94 8.63
N ILE A 96 -0.28 18.65 8.12
CA ILE A 96 -1.16 18.17 7.05
C ILE A 96 -0.36 17.82 5.79
N LYS A 97 0.58 18.69 5.38
CA LYS A 97 1.44 18.45 4.22
C LYS A 97 2.33 17.22 4.39
N ALA A 98 2.91 17.03 5.58
CA ALA A 98 3.76 15.88 5.85
C ALA A 98 2.99 14.56 5.80
N TYR A 99 1.79 14.54 6.39
CA TYR A 99 0.92 13.37 6.34
C TYR A 99 0.47 13.07 4.91
N LEU A 100 0.02 14.07 4.15
CA LEU A 100 -0.34 13.93 2.73
C LEU A 100 0.81 13.30 1.92
N LEU A 101 2.03 13.80 2.09
CA LEU A 101 3.20 13.29 1.36
C LEU A 101 3.54 11.85 1.75
N THR A 102 3.33 11.49 3.01
CA THR A 102 3.49 10.11 3.50
C THR A 102 2.49 9.16 2.87
N GLN A 103 1.22 9.57 2.76
CA GLN A 103 0.17 8.76 2.12
C GLN A 103 0.47 8.56 0.62
N ILE A 104 0.90 9.61 -0.09
CA ILE A 104 1.33 9.49 -1.50
C ILE A 104 2.51 8.51 -1.62
N PHE A 105 3.49 8.65 -0.74
CA PHE A 105 4.67 7.80 -0.72
C PHE A 105 4.32 6.32 -0.45
N GLN A 106 3.43 6.06 0.51
CA GLN A 106 2.95 4.71 0.81
C GLN A 106 2.26 4.06 -0.39
N LEU A 107 1.45 4.80 -1.15
CA LEU A 107 0.85 4.27 -2.38
C LEU A 107 1.89 3.91 -3.44
N PHE A 108 2.94 4.70 -3.59
CA PHE A 108 4.03 4.38 -4.50
C PHE A 108 4.74 3.07 -4.11
N VAL A 109 5.12 2.94 -2.83
CA VAL A 109 5.78 1.72 -2.32
C VAL A 109 4.85 0.51 -2.43
N LEU A 110 3.55 0.69 -2.22
CA LEU A 110 2.56 -0.38 -2.35
C LEU A 110 2.47 -0.95 -3.78
N VAL A 111 2.66 -0.13 -4.81
CA VAL A 111 2.70 -0.62 -6.21
C VAL A 111 3.93 -1.50 -6.44
N ILE A 112 5.08 -1.17 -5.83
CA ILE A 112 6.28 -2.01 -5.88
C ILE A 112 6.05 -3.32 -5.14
N PHE A 113 5.43 -3.25 -3.96
CA PHE A 113 5.03 -4.43 -3.20
C PHE A 113 4.09 -5.35 -3.98
N TYR A 114 3.09 -4.77 -4.65
CA TYR A 114 2.19 -5.50 -5.53
C TYR A 114 2.96 -6.25 -6.61
N TYR A 115 3.85 -5.55 -7.30
CA TYR A 115 4.64 -6.15 -8.37
C TYR A 115 5.50 -7.32 -7.85
N GLY A 116 6.16 -7.13 -6.70
CA GLY A 116 6.96 -8.19 -6.06
C GLY A 116 6.14 -9.45 -5.77
N TRP A 117 4.96 -9.30 -5.18
CA TRP A 117 4.07 -10.43 -4.88
C TRP A 117 3.45 -11.07 -6.12
N PHE A 118 3.02 -10.27 -7.09
CA PHE A 118 2.55 -10.77 -8.38
C PHE A 118 3.60 -11.69 -9.00
N ARG A 119 4.86 -11.24 -9.02
CA ARG A 119 6.00 -12.01 -9.55
C ARG A 119 6.30 -13.26 -8.74
N ALA A 120 6.23 -13.20 -7.42
CA ALA A 120 6.41 -14.37 -6.57
C ALA A 120 5.38 -15.46 -6.91
N ILE A 121 4.11 -15.09 -7.07
CA ILE A 121 3.05 -16.07 -7.37
C ILE A 121 3.23 -16.73 -8.75
N LEU A 122 3.83 -16.05 -9.74
CA LEU A 122 4.07 -16.66 -11.05
C LEU A 122 4.94 -17.92 -10.99
N TYR A 123 5.88 -18.01 -10.04
CA TYR A 123 6.68 -19.22 -9.83
C TYR A 123 5.84 -20.43 -9.42
N LEU A 124 4.63 -20.21 -8.92
CA LEU A 124 3.73 -21.26 -8.44
C LEU A 124 2.73 -21.70 -9.51
N ILE A 125 2.80 -21.11 -10.72
CA ILE A 125 1.87 -21.37 -11.82
C ILE A 125 2.62 -22.05 -12.96
N PRO A 126 2.46 -23.37 -13.15
CA PRO A 126 3.23 -24.12 -14.14
C PRO A 126 2.89 -23.76 -15.59
N LEU A 127 1.62 -23.49 -15.88
CA LEU A 127 1.14 -23.28 -17.23
C LEU A 127 1.42 -21.85 -17.71
N VAL A 128 2.26 -21.72 -18.74
CA VAL A 128 2.62 -20.44 -19.38
C VAL A 128 1.37 -19.67 -19.85
N ALA A 129 0.41 -20.35 -20.47
CA ALA A 129 -0.83 -19.73 -20.94
C ALA A 129 -1.60 -19.04 -19.80
N ILE A 130 -1.65 -19.67 -18.63
CA ILE A 130 -2.28 -19.10 -17.44
C ILE A 130 -1.48 -17.89 -16.94
N ARG A 131 -0.14 -17.97 -16.92
CA ARG A 131 0.71 -16.82 -16.54
C ARG A 131 0.49 -15.61 -17.45
N ILE A 132 0.29 -15.82 -18.75
CA ILE A 132 -0.06 -14.74 -19.71
C ILE A 132 -1.39 -14.07 -19.31
N VAL A 133 -2.41 -14.85 -18.96
CA VAL A 133 -3.70 -14.30 -18.48
C VAL A 133 -3.50 -13.46 -17.21
N TYR A 134 -2.67 -13.91 -16.27
CA TYR A 134 -2.35 -13.14 -15.07
C TYR A 134 -1.57 -11.85 -15.38
N TRP A 135 -0.66 -11.86 -16.34
CA TRP A 135 0.01 -10.64 -16.82
C TRP A 135 -0.98 -9.63 -17.39
N ILE A 136 -1.92 -10.08 -18.21
CA ILE A 136 -2.98 -9.22 -18.74
C ILE A 136 -3.80 -8.63 -17.58
N GLY A 137 -4.22 -9.46 -16.63
CA GLY A 137 -4.94 -9.02 -15.44
C GLY A 137 -4.15 -8.00 -14.60
N PHE A 138 -2.86 -8.23 -14.42
CA PHE A 138 -1.95 -7.31 -13.72
C PHE A 138 -1.88 -5.96 -14.44
N VAL A 139 -1.64 -5.94 -15.75
CA VAL A 139 -1.58 -4.69 -16.54
C VAL A 139 -2.91 -3.94 -16.49
N LEU A 140 -4.04 -4.64 -16.66
CA LEU A 140 -5.37 -4.04 -16.54
C LEU A 140 -5.59 -3.44 -15.14
N SER A 141 -5.12 -4.11 -14.08
CA SER A 141 -5.21 -3.59 -12.72
C SER A 141 -4.41 -2.30 -12.55
N LEU A 142 -3.20 -2.21 -13.11
CA LEU A 142 -2.39 -0.98 -13.07
C LEU A 142 -3.04 0.18 -13.82
N ILE A 143 -3.58 -0.09 -15.03
CA ILE A 143 -4.35 0.89 -15.80
C ILE A 143 -5.55 1.38 -14.97
N TYR A 144 -6.23 0.46 -14.26
CA TYR A 144 -7.34 0.82 -13.40
C TYR A 144 -6.93 1.67 -12.20
N LEU A 145 -5.75 1.42 -11.59
CA LEU A 145 -5.21 2.29 -10.54
C LEU A 145 -4.97 3.72 -11.06
N ILE A 146 -4.39 3.86 -12.25
CA ILE A 146 -4.20 5.17 -12.90
C ILE A 146 -5.55 5.83 -13.19
N TYR A 147 -6.52 5.07 -13.70
CA TYR A 147 -7.86 5.56 -13.94
C TYR A 147 -8.51 6.11 -12.67
N ILE A 148 -8.40 5.42 -11.53
CA ILE A 148 -8.91 5.90 -10.23
C ILE A 148 -8.25 7.23 -9.84
N LEU A 149 -6.92 7.35 -10.01
CA LEU A 149 -6.19 8.58 -9.70
C LEU A 149 -6.65 9.77 -10.56
N VAL A 150 -6.83 9.55 -11.86
CA VAL A 150 -7.15 10.62 -12.82
C VAL A 150 -8.61 11.04 -12.71
N THR A 151 -9.53 10.08 -12.71
CA THR A 151 -10.96 10.37 -12.73
C THR A 151 -11.50 10.82 -11.38
N LYS A 152 -10.65 10.78 -10.33
CA LYS A 152 -11.05 11.14 -8.97
C LYS A 152 -12.36 10.46 -8.60
N GLN A 153 -12.50 9.19 -9.02
CA GLN A 153 -13.78 8.52 -9.00
C GLN A 153 -14.21 8.41 -7.55
N ARG A 154 -15.03 9.38 -7.11
CA ARG A 154 -15.70 9.35 -5.82
C ARG A 154 -16.33 7.98 -5.72
N ALA A 155 -16.19 7.35 -4.57
CA ALA A 155 -16.88 6.14 -4.20
C ALA A 155 -18.41 6.27 -4.37
N ARG A 156 -18.89 6.24 -5.62
CA ARG A 156 -20.30 6.37 -6.01
C ARG A 156 -20.70 5.28 -7.00
N LYS A 157 -19.76 4.76 -7.79
CA LYS A 157 -19.89 3.44 -8.42
C LYS A 157 -18.86 2.52 -7.80
N ASP A 158 -19.20 1.97 -6.65
CA ASP A 158 -18.56 0.78 -6.16
C ASP A 158 -18.94 -0.39 -7.08
N TYR A 159 -18.19 -0.58 -8.17
CA TYR A 159 -18.22 -1.84 -8.93
C TYR A 159 -18.04 -3.06 -7.98
N PHE A 160 -17.32 -2.86 -6.87
CA PHE A 160 -17.09 -3.80 -5.77
C PHE A 160 -18.17 -3.86 -4.67
N SER A 161 -19.16 -2.96 -4.66
CA SER A 161 -20.34 -3.06 -3.78
C SER A 161 -21.47 -3.85 -4.44
N SER A 162 -21.32 -4.12 -5.73
CA SER A 162 -22.34 -4.80 -6.50
C SER A 162 -22.55 -6.20 -5.96
N GLU A 163 -23.80 -6.63 -5.96
CA GLU A 163 -24.19 -8.00 -5.64
C GLU A 163 -23.42 -9.02 -6.51
N TYR A 164 -23.04 -8.61 -7.73
CA TYR A 164 -22.18 -9.37 -8.63
C TYR A 164 -20.78 -9.63 -8.07
N TYR A 165 -20.14 -8.65 -7.41
CA TYR A 165 -18.82 -8.87 -6.80
C TYR A 165 -18.88 -9.86 -5.65
N LYS A 166 -19.90 -9.77 -4.79
CA LYS A 166 -20.12 -10.74 -3.71
C LYS A 166 -20.34 -12.14 -4.28
N LYS A 167 -21.17 -12.27 -5.33
CA LYS A 167 -21.38 -13.54 -6.03
C LYS A 167 -20.06 -14.06 -6.64
N PHE A 168 -19.27 -13.19 -7.26
CA PHE A 168 -17.98 -13.55 -7.85
C PHE A 168 -16.94 -14.03 -6.81
N LEU A 169 -16.79 -13.30 -5.70
CA LEU A 169 -15.96 -13.75 -4.57
C LEU A 169 -16.43 -15.08 -3.99
N ASN A 170 -17.75 -15.26 -3.84
CA ASN A 170 -18.31 -16.52 -3.33
C ASN A 170 -18.04 -17.68 -4.29
N VAL A 171 -18.13 -17.48 -5.61
CA VAL A 171 -17.76 -18.48 -6.61
C VAL A 171 -16.29 -18.84 -6.50
N ILE A 172 -15.41 -17.83 -6.38
CA ILE A 172 -13.98 -18.03 -6.21
C ILE A 172 -13.68 -18.81 -4.92
N LEU A 173 -14.27 -18.42 -3.80
CA LEU A 173 -14.11 -19.08 -2.50
C LEU A 173 -14.67 -20.51 -2.53
N PHE A 174 -15.76 -20.74 -3.25
CA PHE A 174 -16.35 -22.06 -3.43
C PHE A 174 -15.43 -22.96 -4.26
N LEU A 175 -14.89 -22.48 -5.38
CA LEU A 175 -13.93 -23.22 -6.20
C LEU A 175 -12.65 -23.53 -5.42
N TRP A 176 -12.20 -22.59 -4.59
CA TRP A 176 -11.09 -22.79 -3.67
C TRP A 176 -11.37 -23.90 -2.64
N LEU A 177 -12.52 -23.84 -1.94
CA LEU A 177 -12.94 -24.84 -0.97
C LEU A 177 -13.11 -26.23 -1.60
N LEU A 178 -13.64 -26.27 -2.82
CA LEU A 178 -13.82 -27.52 -3.57
C LEU A 178 -12.46 -28.13 -3.90
N MET A 179 -11.52 -27.34 -4.41
CA MET A 179 -10.17 -27.81 -4.72
C MET A 179 -9.41 -28.25 -3.46
N TYR A 180 -9.60 -27.52 -2.36
CA TYR A 180 -9.08 -27.90 -1.05
C TYR A 180 -9.66 -29.24 -0.57
N GLY A 181 -10.98 -29.41 -0.68
CA GLY A 181 -11.66 -30.66 -0.35
C GLY A 181 -11.12 -31.83 -1.17
N ILE A 182 -11.00 -31.69 -2.50
CA ILE A 182 -10.43 -32.72 -3.37
C ILE A 182 -9.02 -33.11 -2.92
N ASN A 183 -8.16 -32.13 -2.60
CA ASN A 183 -6.80 -32.40 -2.16
C ASN A 183 -6.77 -33.15 -0.81
N LEU A 184 -7.62 -32.79 0.15
CA LEU A 184 -7.77 -33.50 1.41
C LEU A 184 -8.31 -34.93 1.24
N PHE A 185 -9.27 -35.14 0.33
CA PHE A 185 -9.83 -36.46 0.06
C PHE A 185 -8.82 -37.39 -0.64
N THR A 186 -7.99 -36.84 -1.51
CA THR A 186 -7.00 -37.62 -2.29
C THR A 186 -5.73 -37.92 -1.50
N HIS A 187 -5.30 -37.03 -0.61
CA HIS A 187 -4.02 -37.16 0.10
C HIS A 187 -4.16 -37.34 1.63
N GLY A 188 -5.39 -37.30 2.15
CA GLY A 188 -5.68 -37.43 3.58
C GLY A 188 -5.38 -36.18 4.41
N LEU A 189 -5.45 -36.29 5.74
CA LEU A 189 -5.23 -35.18 6.69
C LEU A 189 -3.75 -34.94 7.02
N ASN A 190 -2.86 -35.85 6.61
CA ASN A 190 -1.43 -35.68 6.74
C ASN A 190 -1.03 -34.54 5.79
N HIS A 191 -0.69 -33.37 6.33
CA HIS A 191 -0.44 -32.12 5.60
C HIS A 191 -1.68 -31.25 5.26
N PHE A 192 -2.70 -31.27 6.13
CA PHE A 192 -3.88 -30.37 6.07
C PHE A 192 -3.57 -28.91 5.68
N LEU A 193 -2.55 -28.31 6.32
CA LEU A 193 -2.18 -26.90 6.10
C LEU A 193 -1.48 -26.70 4.75
N ALA A 194 -0.70 -27.66 4.28
CA ALA A 194 -0.05 -27.57 2.98
C ALA A 194 -1.08 -27.58 1.84
N TYR A 195 -2.06 -28.48 1.90
CA TYR A 195 -3.13 -28.55 0.90
C TYR A 195 -4.03 -27.32 0.90
N LEU A 196 -4.21 -26.68 2.05
CA LEU A 196 -4.96 -25.42 2.18
C LEU A 196 -4.24 -24.28 1.45
N LEU A 197 -2.93 -24.16 1.68
CA LEU A 197 -2.08 -23.18 1.03
C LEU A 197 -1.92 -23.45 -0.48
N LEU A 198 -1.80 -24.71 -0.89
CA LEU A 198 -1.75 -25.12 -2.29
C LEU A 198 -3.03 -24.73 -3.04
N ALA A 199 -4.19 -24.95 -2.41
CA ALA A 199 -5.46 -24.56 -3.01
C ALA A 199 -5.55 -23.03 -3.21
N LEU A 200 -4.93 -22.23 -2.33
CA LEU A 200 -4.91 -20.75 -2.41
C LEU A 200 -4.12 -20.24 -3.62
N LEU A 201 -3.15 -20.99 -4.13
CA LEU A 201 -2.21 -20.55 -5.18
C LEU A 201 -2.90 -19.96 -6.41
N PRO A 202 -3.88 -20.63 -7.05
CA PRO A 202 -4.49 -20.14 -8.29
C PRO A 202 -5.38 -18.91 -8.06
N VAL A 203 -5.83 -18.70 -6.83
CA VAL A 203 -6.73 -17.59 -6.50
C VAL A 203 -5.96 -16.39 -5.95
N SER A 204 -4.76 -16.61 -5.41
CA SER A 204 -3.95 -15.59 -4.77
C SER A 204 -3.70 -14.33 -5.62
N PRO A 205 -3.45 -14.39 -6.95
CA PRO A 205 -3.29 -13.16 -7.74
C PRO A 205 -4.55 -12.31 -7.80
N ILE A 206 -5.73 -12.97 -7.82
CA ILE A 206 -7.02 -12.29 -7.87
C ILE A 206 -7.27 -11.60 -6.53
N PHE A 207 -7.05 -12.30 -5.41
CA PHE A 207 -7.16 -11.68 -4.08
C PHE A 207 -6.19 -10.51 -3.91
N LEU A 208 -4.94 -10.66 -4.35
CA LEU A 208 -3.92 -9.62 -4.31
C LEU A 208 -4.37 -8.37 -5.08
N GLY A 209 -4.83 -8.53 -6.32
CA GLY A 209 -5.33 -7.43 -7.16
C GLY A 209 -6.56 -6.75 -6.55
N LEU A 210 -7.52 -7.51 -6.03
CA LEU A 210 -8.73 -6.98 -5.40
C LEU A 210 -8.43 -6.19 -4.13
N PHE A 211 -7.56 -6.74 -3.28
CA PHE A 211 -7.08 -6.08 -2.07
C PHE A 211 -6.45 -4.73 -2.41
N LEU A 212 -5.57 -4.70 -3.41
CA LEU A 212 -4.87 -3.49 -3.80
C LEU A 212 -5.79 -2.43 -4.37
N VAL A 213 -6.68 -2.78 -5.28
CA VAL A 213 -7.64 -1.84 -5.85
C VAL A 213 -8.51 -1.22 -4.74
N SER A 214 -8.97 -2.05 -3.79
CA SER A 214 -9.77 -1.60 -2.66
C SER A 214 -8.98 -0.65 -1.75
N PHE A 215 -7.76 -1.03 -1.40
CA PHE A 215 -6.85 -0.23 -0.59
C PHE A 215 -6.54 1.12 -1.26
N PHE A 216 -6.19 1.08 -2.55
CA PHE A 216 -5.85 2.27 -3.33
C PHE A 216 -7.01 3.25 -3.40
N LYS A 217 -8.22 2.76 -3.67
CA LYS A 217 -9.44 3.58 -3.69
C LYS A 217 -9.70 4.27 -2.36
N SER A 218 -9.54 3.56 -1.24
CA SER A 218 -9.72 4.15 0.09
C SER A 218 -8.76 5.31 0.32
N ASN A 219 -7.48 5.12 -0.01
CA ASN A 219 -6.44 6.11 0.18
C ASN A 219 -6.55 7.31 -0.77
N VAL A 220 -6.99 7.13 -2.02
CA VAL A 220 -7.20 8.24 -2.97
C VAL A 220 -8.22 9.25 -2.43
N VAL A 221 -9.29 8.79 -1.78
CA VAL A 221 -10.28 9.69 -1.16
C VAL A 221 -9.65 10.52 -0.03
N THR A 222 -8.85 9.88 0.83
CA THR A 222 -8.14 10.58 1.90
C THR A 222 -7.11 11.56 1.34
N LEU A 223 -6.38 11.20 0.27
CA LEU A 223 -5.45 12.09 -0.43
C LEU A 223 -6.14 13.35 -0.98
N GLU A 224 -7.31 13.20 -1.59
CA GLU A 224 -8.07 14.34 -2.12
C GLU A 224 -8.54 15.29 -1.03
N ASN A 225 -9.07 14.72 0.07
CA ASN A 225 -9.50 15.49 1.23
C ASN A 225 -8.32 16.28 1.81
N LEU A 226 -7.21 15.60 2.08
CA LEU A 226 -6.00 16.22 2.62
C LEU A 226 -5.37 17.25 1.66
N ASN A 227 -5.42 17.01 0.35
CA ASN A 227 -4.91 17.98 -0.64
C ASN A 227 -5.79 19.24 -0.67
N THR A 228 -7.12 19.08 -0.55
CA THR A 228 -8.05 20.20 -0.46
C THR A 228 -7.83 21.00 0.83
N VAL A 229 -7.66 20.30 1.96
CA VAL A 229 -7.32 20.93 3.25
C VAL A 229 -5.98 21.64 3.17
N ASN A 230 -4.97 21.01 2.57
CA ASN A 230 -3.62 21.57 2.48
C ASN A 230 -3.57 22.87 1.65
N LYS A 231 -4.50 23.08 0.71
CA LYS A 231 -4.61 24.33 -0.07
C LYS A 231 -5.30 25.45 0.73
N ASN A 232 -6.26 25.11 1.58
CA ASN A 232 -7.10 26.07 2.32
C ASN A 232 -6.96 25.90 3.84
N GLN A 233 -5.72 25.85 4.33
CA GLN A 233 -5.43 25.41 5.71
C GLN A 233 -6.10 26.27 6.79
N GLU A 234 -6.05 27.60 6.69
CA GLU A 234 -6.65 28.48 7.70
C GLU A 234 -8.18 28.35 7.76
N THR A 235 -8.84 28.25 6.60
CA THR A 235 -10.30 28.07 6.53
C THR A 235 -10.73 26.83 7.30
N TYR A 236 -10.10 25.68 7.04
CA TYR A 236 -10.44 24.44 7.74
C TYR A 236 -9.99 24.43 9.20
N ARG A 237 -8.88 25.10 9.52
CA ARG A 237 -8.44 25.25 10.92
C ARG A 237 -9.52 25.98 11.74
N GLU A 238 -10.05 27.08 11.19
CA GLU A 238 -11.07 27.91 11.85
C GLU A 238 -12.43 27.23 11.86
N GLU A 239 -12.87 26.66 10.74
CA GLU A 239 -14.15 25.94 10.60
C GLU A 239 -14.29 24.82 11.64
N TYR A 240 -13.21 24.10 11.91
CA TYR A 240 -13.19 23.00 12.87
C TYR A 240 -12.64 23.39 14.26
N GLY A 241 -12.34 24.67 14.50
CA GLY A 241 -11.98 25.18 15.82
C GLY A 241 -10.59 24.79 16.35
N TYR A 242 -9.64 24.42 15.49
CA TYR A 242 -8.28 24.06 15.93
C TYR A 242 -7.42 25.29 16.26
N THR A 243 -6.62 25.18 17.32
CA THR A 243 -5.62 26.22 17.62
C THR A 243 -4.46 26.18 16.61
N ILE A 244 -3.75 27.31 16.47
CA ILE A 244 -2.57 27.41 15.59
C ILE A 244 -1.46 26.43 16.03
N GLU A 245 -1.32 26.20 17.35
CA GLU A 245 -0.37 25.22 17.87
C GLU A 245 -0.77 23.78 17.49
N GLU A 246 -2.04 23.45 17.62
CA GLU A 246 -2.57 22.13 17.31
C GLU A 246 -2.44 21.80 15.83
N TRP A 247 -2.63 22.79 14.97
CA TRP A 247 -2.60 22.65 13.52
C TRP A 247 -1.18 22.63 12.96
N TYR A 248 -0.36 23.62 13.30
CA TYR A 248 0.98 23.77 12.73
C TYR A 248 2.11 23.27 13.63
N GLY A 249 1.89 23.19 14.95
CA GLY A 249 2.90 22.84 15.95
C GLY A 249 3.73 24.03 16.42
N LYS A 250 4.28 23.92 17.65
CA LYS A 250 5.11 24.95 18.31
C LYS A 250 6.34 25.42 17.52
N LYS A 251 6.87 24.57 16.63
CA LYS A 251 8.08 24.87 15.86
C LYS A 251 7.79 25.58 14.53
N SER A 252 6.52 25.69 14.13
CA SER A 252 6.11 26.28 12.86
C SER A 252 6.32 27.80 12.79
N LYS A 253 6.42 28.33 11.57
CA LYS A 253 6.49 29.78 11.31
C LYS A 253 5.20 30.47 11.80
N MET A 254 4.04 29.91 11.46
CA MET A 254 2.72 30.44 11.83
C MET A 254 2.56 30.58 13.35
N TYR A 255 2.94 29.56 14.12
CA TYR A 255 2.88 29.63 15.58
C TYR A 255 3.84 30.70 16.14
N LYS A 256 5.08 30.77 15.62
CA LYS A 256 6.05 31.78 16.06
C LYS A 256 5.57 33.21 15.78
N GLU A 257 4.91 33.44 14.64
CA GLU A 257 4.32 34.73 14.29
C GLU A 257 3.12 35.06 15.16
N TYR A 258 2.24 34.10 15.41
CA TYR A 258 1.11 34.25 16.33
C TYR A 258 1.57 34.66 17.73
N VAL A 259 2.57 33.97 18.30
CA VAL A 259 3.12 34.30 19.62
C VAL A 259 3.79 35.68 19.65
N LYS A 260 4.49 36.09 18.58
CA LYS A 260 5.08 37.44 18.48
C LYS A 260 4.01 38.53 18.50
N LYS A 261 2.92 38.35 17.72
CA LYS A 261 1.78 39.27 17.69
C LYS A 261 1.11 39.37 19.07
N GLN A 262 0.88 38.25 19.73
CA GLN A 262 0.29 38.18 21.07
C GLN A 262 1.15 38.90 22.13
N ARG A 263 2.48 38.84 22.01
CA ARG A 263 3.41 39.48 22.95
C ARG A 263 3.65 40.96 22.70
N GLY A 264 2.96 41.57 21.72
CA GLY A 264 3.18 42.98 21.34
C GLY A 264 4.58 43.24 20.76
N ILE A 265 5.32 42.20 20.37
CA ILE A 265 6.63 42.34 19.73
C ILE A 265 6.38 42.50 18.22
N SER A 266 5.70 43.59 17.83
CA SER A 266 5.75 44.07 16.45
C SER A 266 7.04 44.87 16.30
N LYS A 267 7.86 44.53 15.31
CA LYS A 267 8.88 45.45 14.83
C LYS A 267 8.21 46.69 14.25
#